data_AF-A0A0C3D0W0-F1
#
_entry.id   AF-A0A0C3D0W0-F1
#
_cell.length_a   1.000
_cell.length_b   1.000
_cell.length_c   1.000
_cell.angle_alpha   90.00
_cell.angle_beta   90.00
_cell.angle_gamma   90.00
#
_symmetry.space_group_name_H-M   'P 1'
#
loop_
_entity.id
_entity.type
_entity.pdbx_description
1 polymer ?
#
loop_
_entity_poly.entity_id
_entity_poly.type
_entity_poly.pdbx_seq_one_letter_code
_entity_poly.pdbx_strand_id
1 'polypeptide(L)'
;MIEPQFNDIEEWTWKGLPSVFSSDVFKRIVVHLEADETYVRGAGDKDAWKDGGLHSKDVPKDDAVVQAAKAEWLNGLVEKAMAIVKDKFLGDHELQNIRLLRKWVSSPNTLVHGLCKLDLLVVPVDLADKMAGKPITFEEITTSCEVKYAASTSLCSGACMQASKIALFCMWKQVDCCYYLAFSLCGSLLTILQYMRGGPRVSPPVDIDLHPEFFIRLLLMISVGDSHWLGYDPWVTDAVIGNRRCKQVTLHGNRVAFPADGDIKPVKVTTFTLIHPIFMAYGLKGRGT
;
A
#
# COMPACT_ATOMS: atom_id res chain seq x y z
N MET A 1 -18.11 4.95 20.97
CA MET A 1 -16.75 4.98 20.41
C MET A 1 -16.75 3.99 19.27
N ILE A 2 -16.69 4.43 18.02
CA ILE A 2 -16.31 3.52 16.93
C ILE A 2 -14.80 3.72 16.84
N GLU A 3 -14.05 2.80 17.44
CA GLU A 3 -12.61 2.74 17.20
C GLU A 3 -12.39 2.67 15.69
N PRO A 4 -11.41 3.38 15.11
CA PRO A 4 -10.93 2.99 13.80
C PRO A 4 -10.41 1.56 13.96
N GLN A 5 -11.21 0.58 13.54
CA GLN A 5 -10.77 -0.78 13.35
C GLN A 5 -9.77 -0.72 12.20
N PHE A 6 -8.51 -0.47 12.54
CA PHE A 6 -7.42 -0.81 11.64
C PHE A 6 -7.40 -2.33 11.65
N ASN A 7 -8.09 -2.92 10.68
CA ASN A 7 -8.15 -4.36 10.50
C ASN A 7 -6.73 -4.91 10.61
N ASP A 8 -6.58 -5.91 11.47
CA ASP A 8 -5.29 -6.53 11.71
C ASP A 8 -4.84 -7.25 10.44
N ILE A 9 -3.53 -7.37 10.22
CA ILE A 9 -3.00 -8.16 9.10
C ILE A 9 -3.49 -9.63 9.15
N GLU A 10 -3.76 -10.12 10.36
CA GLU A 10 -4.43 -11.40 10.62
C GLU A 10 -5.87 -11.38 10.09
N GLU A 11 -6.60 -10.29 10.30
CA GLU A 11 -7.95 -10.16 9.80
C GLU A 11 -8.00 -10.14 8.27
N TRP A 12 -7.05 -9.49 7.60
CA TRP A 12 -6.96 -9.52 6.13
C TRP A 12 -6.63 -10.90 5.56
N THR A 13 -5.83 -11.68 6.29
CA THR A 13 -5.53 -13.06 5.89
C THR A 13 -6.72 -14.00 6.10
N TRP A 14 -7.57 -13.76 7.11
CA TRP A 14 -8.74 -14.60 7.38
C TRP A 14 -10.02 -14.15 6.66
N LYS A 15 -10.31 -12.84 6.62
CA LYS A 15 -11.55 -12.27 6.08
C LYS A 15 -11.39 -11.70 4.67
N GLY A 16 -10.16 -11.63 4.17
CA GLY A 16 -9.82 -11.05 2.87
C GLY A 16 -9.45 -9.57 2.95
N LEU A 17 -8.81 -9.10 1.88
CA LEU A 17 -8.39 -7.71 1.74
C LEU A 17 -9.59 -6.79 1.45
N PRO A 18 -9.56 -5.53 1.94
CA PRO A 18 -10.45 -4.49 1.47
C PRO A 18 -10.42 -4.39 -0.06
N SER A 19 -11.57 -4.11 -0.67
CA SER A 19 -11.68 -4.02 -2.12
C SER A 19 -12.55 -2.85 -2.53
N VAL A 20 -12.08 -2.14 -3.56
CA VAL A 20 -12.87 -1.09 -4.24
C VAL A 20 -14.06 -1.69 -4.99
N PHE A 21 -13.95 -2.97 -5.36
CA PHE A 21 -14.95 -3.66 -6.17
C PHE A 21 -15.76 -4.63 -5.32
N SER A 22 -17.07 -4.68 -5.57
CA SER A 22 -17.90 -5.76 -5.04
C SER A 22 -17.38 -7.12 -5.50
N SER A 23 -17.68 -8.18 -4.75
CA SER A 23 -17.23 -9.54 -5.10
C SER A 23 -17.61 -9.96 -6.52
N ASP A 24 -18.79 -9.56 -7.00
CA ASP A 24 -19.25 -9.91 -8.34
C ASP A 24 -18.53 -9.13 -9.44
N VAL A 25 -18.26 -7.84 -9.21
CA VAL A 25 -17.46 -7.01 -10.13
C VAL A 25 -16.04 -7.56 -10.19
N PHE A 26 -15.43 -7.85 -9.04
CA PHE A 26 -14.08 -8.40 -8.98
C PHE A 26 -13.97 -9.75 -9.69
N LYS A 27 -14.91 -10.68 -9.48
CA LYS A 27 -14.93 -11.97 -10.19
C LYS A 27 -14.97 -11.78 -11.70
N ARG A 28 -15.77 -10.83 -12.20
CA ARG A 28 -15.82 -10.52 -13.64
C ARG A 28 -14.50 -9.94 -14.14
N ILE A 29 -13.84 -9.07 -13.37
CA ILE A 29 -12.50 -8.56 -13.72
C ILE A 29 -11.53 -9.73 -13.87
N VAL A 30 -11.48 -10.63 -12.87
CA VAL A 30 -10.58 -11.80 -12.89
C VAL A 30 -10.86 -12.69 -14.10
N VAL A 31 -12.12 -13.01 -14.40
CA VAL A 31 -12.48 -13.83 -15.58
C VAL A 31 -11.98 -13.20 -16.88
N HIS A 32 -12.07 -11.87 -17.02
CA HIS A 32 -11.58 -11.19 -18.22
C HIS A 32 -10.05 -11.12 -18.27
N LEU A 33 -9.40 -10.95 -17.12
CA LEU A 33 -7.95 -11.05 -17.03
C LEU A 33 -7.52 -12.46 -17.44
N GLU A 34 -8.09 -13.52 -16.87
CA GLU A 34 -7.74 -14.91 -17.20
C GLU A 34 -7.98 -15.29 -18.68
N ALA A 35 -8.87 -14.59 -19.37
CA ALA A 35 -9.15 -14.79 -20.79
C ALA A 35 -8.22 -13.98 -21.72
N ASP A 36 -7.47 -13.02 -21.20
CA ASP A 36 -6.49 -12.25 -21.96
C ASP A 36 -5.22 -13.10 -22.16
N GLU A 37 -4.83 -13.35 -23.41
CA GLU A 37 -3.62 -14.14 -23.72
C GLU A 37 -2.33 -13.51 -23.17
N THR A 38 -2.35 -12.21 -22.88
CA THR A 38 -1.25 -11.48 -22.27
C THR A 38 -1.33 -11.45 -20.74
N TYR A 39 -2.40 -11.99 -20.16
CA TYR A 39 -2.46 -12.34 -18.74
C TYR A 39 -1.89 -13.73 -18.57
N VAL A 40 -0.72 -13.77 -17.96
CA VAL A 40 -0.04 -15.03 -17.69
C VAL A 40 -0.54 -15.55 -16.35
N ARG A 41 -1.25 -16.68 -16.35
CA ARG A 41 -1.68 -17.37 -15.13
C ARG A 41 -0.42 -17.89 -14.43
N GLY A 42 -0.17 -17.38 -13.23
CA GLY A 42 1.14 -17.44 -12.60
C GLY A 42 1.72 -16.04 -12.57
N ALA A 43 1.46 -15.33 -11.48
CA ALA A 43 2.26 -14.14 -11.18
C ALA A 43 3.71 -14.52 -10.86
N GLY A 44 4.05 -15.82 -10.85
CA GLY A 44 5.35 -16.45 -11.00
C GLY A 44 5.42 -17.43 -12.17
N ASP A 45 4.77 -17.13 -13.32
CA ASP A 45 4.97 -17.97 -14.49
C ASP A 45 6.45 -18.03 -14.80
N LYS A 46 6.85 -19.27 -14.99
CA LYS A 46 8.22 -19.66 -15.24
C LYS A 46 8.79 -18.80 -16.35
N ASP A 47 8.02 -18.32 -17.33
CA ASP A 47 8.51 -17.54 -18.46
C ASP A 47 8.48 -16.00 -18.28
N ALA A 48 7.42 -15.41 -17.70
CA ALA A 48 7.39 -13.96 -17.39
C ALA A 48 8.49 -13.52 -16.40
N TRP A 49 9.00 -14.47 -15.60
CA TRP A 49 10.11 -14.30 -14.67
C TRP A 49 11.39 -15.04 -15.09
N LYS A 50 11.41 -15.82 -16.18
CA LYS A 50 12.65 -16.44 -16.73
C LYS A 50 13.46 -15.46 -17.55
N ASP A 51 12.82 -14.63 -18.36
CA ASP A 51 13.55 -13.70 -19.24
C ASP A 51 14.26 -12.58 -18.45
N GLY A 52 13.92 -12.44 -17.15
CA GLY A 52 14.58 -11.58 -16.17
C GLY A 52 15.27 -12.31 -15.00
N GLY A 53 15.50 -13.62 -15.10
CA GLY A 53 16.40 -14.35 -14.18
C GLY A 53 15.90 -14.59 -12.75
N LEU A 54 14.67 -15.08 -12.56
CA LEU A 54 14.23 -15.60 -11.25
C LEU A 54 14.59 -17.08 -11.03
N HIS A 55 14.74 -17.85 -12.12
CA HIS A 55 15.22 -19.25 -12.10
C HIS A 55 16.59 -19.45 -12.78
N SER A 56 17.19 -18.36 -13.24
CA SER A 56 18.57 -18.36 -13.72
C SER A 56 19.49 -18.63 -12.54
N LYS A 57 20.38 -19.62 -12.65
CA LYS A 57 21.49 -19.80 -11.69
C LYS A 57 22.45 -18.61 -11.71
N ASP A 58 22.31 -17.74 -12.71
CA ASP A 58 23.09 -16.52 -12.89
C ASP A 58 22.21 -15.31 -12.51
N VAL A 59 22.57 -14.66 -11.42
CA VAL A 59 22.01 -13.35 -11.01
C VAL A 59 22.18 -12.37 -12.18
N PRO A 60 21.11 -11.70 -12.66
CA PRO A 60 21.25 -10.74 -13.74
C PRO A 60 22.27 -9.66 -13.36
N LYS A 61 23.23 -9.40 -14.25
CA LYS A 61 24.25 -8.35 -14.06
C LYS A 61 23.66 -6.94 -13.98
N ASP A 62 22.36 -6.77 -14.25
CA ASP A 62 21.68 -5.47 -14.20
C ASP A 62 20.27 -5.59 -13.60
N ASP A 63 20.22 -5.66 -12.26
CA ASP A 63 18.98 -5.68 -11.47
C ASP A 63 18.01 -4.53 -11.80
N ALA A 64 18.52 -3.42 -12.36
CA ALA A 64 17.74 -2.22 -12.61
C ALA A 64 16.68 -2.39 -13.69
N VAL A 65 17.09 -2.97 -14.83
CA VAL A 65 16.20 -3.23 -15.97
C VAL A 65 15.10 -4.22 -15.58
N VAL A 66 15.48 -5.25 -14.81
CA VAL A 66 14.54 -6.27 -14.31
C VAL A 66 13.51 -5.66 -13.37
N GLN A 67 13.91 -4.75 -12.48
CA GLN A 67 12.99 -4.07 -11.56
C GLN A 67 12.04 -3.12 -12.31
N ALA A 68 12.53 -2.41 -13.32
CA ALA A 68 11.71 -1.55 -14.16
C ALA A 68 10.63 -2.33 -14.92
N ALA A 69 11.01 -3.44 -15.56
CA ALA A 69 10.08 -4.32 -16.25
C ALA A 69 9.01 -4.89 -15.31
N LYS A 70 9.36 -5.21 -14.07
CA LYS A 70 8.39 -5.66 -13.04
C LYS A 70 7.41 -4.55 -12.65
N ALA A 71 7.90 -3.33 -12.42
CA ALA A 71 7.05 -2.20 -12.12
C ALA A 71 6.07 -1.93 -13.28
N GLU A 72 6.55 -1.99 -14.52
CA GLU A 72 5.73 -1.87 -15.73
C GLU A 72 4.67 -2.98 -15.80
N TRP A 73 5.05 -4.23 -15.56
CA TRP A 73 4.10 -5.36 -15.54
C TRP A 73 3.02 -5.21 -14.47
N LEU A 74 3.39 -4.84 -13.24
CA LEU A 74 2.43 -4.63 -12.14
C LEU A 74 1.45 -3.50 -12.47
N ASN A 75 1.93 -2.39 -13.04
CA ASN A 75 1.08 -1.30 -13.49
C ASN A 75 0.17 -1.75 -14.62
N GLY A 76 0.69 -2.46 -15.62
CA GLY A 76 -0.08 -2.98 -16.75
C GLY A 76 -1.22 -3.90 -16.31
N LEU A 77 -0.99 -4.74 -15.30
CA LEU A 77 -2.04 -5.59 -14.72
C LEU A 77 -3.17 -4.77 -14.08
N VAL A 78 -2.82 -3.74 -13.29
CA VAL A 78 -3.81 -2.85 -12.67
C VAL A 78 -4.55 -2.03 -13.74
N GLU A 79 -3.84 -1.50 -14.73
CA GLU A 79 -4.40 -0.71 -15.82
C GLU A 79 -5.38 -1.54 -16.67
N LYS A 80 -5.05 -2.80 -16.97
CA LYS A 80 -5.98 -3.73 -17.63
C LYS A 80 -7.22 -4.00 -16.80
N ALA A 81 -7.07 -4.28 -15.49
CA ALA A 81 -8.19 -4.45 -14.60
C ALA A 81 -9.12 -3.22 -14.60
N MET A 82 -8.54 -2.02 -14.57
CA MET A 82 -9.27 -0.76 -14.67
C MET A 82 -9.94 -0.59 -16.04
N ALA A 83 -9.28 -0.95 -17.14
CA ALA A 83 -9.85 -0.89 -18.49
C ALA A 83 -11.07 -1.82 -18.62
N ILE A 84 -11.00 -3.04 -18.07
CA ILE A 84 -12.14 -3.98 -18.01
C ILE A 84 -13.33 -3.35 -17.27
N VAL A 85 -13.07 -2.66 -16.15
CA VAL A 85 -14.13 -1.96 -15.41
C VAL A 85 -14.78 -0.88 -16.29
N LYS A 86 -13.98 -0.08 -16.98
CA LYS A 86 -14.51 0.97 -17.86
C LYS A 86 -15.34 0.41 -19.01
N ASP A 87 -14.87 -0.65 -19.66
CA ASP A 87 -15.53 -1.27 -20.82
C ASP A 87 -16.80 -2.05 -20.43
N LYS A 88 -16.75 -2.88 -19.38
CA LYS A 88 -17.84 -3.81 -19.05
C LYS A 88 -18.93 -3.22 -18.16
N PHE A 89 -18.69 -2.08 -17.52
CA PHE A 89 -19.62 -1.47 -16.56
C PHE A 89 -19.95 -0.02 -16.92
N LEU A 90 -20.18 0.25 -18.21
CA LEU A 90 -20.46 1.60 -18.74
C LEU A 90 -21.63 2.33 -18.06
N GLY A 91 -22.64 1.59 -17.59
CA GLY A 91 -23.83 2.13 -16.94
C GLY A 91 -23.68 2.43 -15.44
N ASP A 92 -22.56 2.05 -14.83
CA ASP A 92 -22.34 2.23 -13.39
C ASP A 92 -21.44 3.44 -13.13
N HIS A 93 -22.06 4.59 -12.83
CA HIS A 93 -21.35 5.84 -12.62
C HIS A 93 -20.32 5.78 -11.48
N GLU A 94 -20.56 4.98 -10.43
CA GLU A 94 -19.61 4.84 -9.33
C GLU A 94 -18.35 4.12 -9.81
N LEU A 95 -18.50 2.99 -10.54
CA LEU A 95 -17.38 2.27 -11.13
C LEU A 95 -16.64 3.10 -12.21
N GLN A 96 -17.38 3.92 -12.95
CA GLN A 96 -16.80 4.84 -13.94
C GLN A 96 -16.02 5.99 -13.29
N ASN A 97 -16.24 6.31 -12.01
CA ASN A 97 -15.50 7.33 -11.29
C ASN A 97 -14.23 6.82 -10.60
N ILE A 98 -14.06 5.50 -10.47
CA ILE A 98 -12.83 4.91 -9.91
C ILE A 98 -11.63 5.24 -10.80
N ARG A 99 -10.53 5.70 -10.19
CA ARG A 99 -9.30 6.10 -10.90
C ARG A 99 -8.08 5.44 -10.28
N LEU A 100 -7.05 5.23 -11.10
CA LEU A 100 -5.73 4.88 -10.62
C LEU A 100 -5.17 6.05 -9.80
N LEU A 101 -4.81 5.80 -8.55
CA LEU A 101 -4.28 6.80 -7.63
C LEU A 101 -2.76 6.69 -7.48
N ARG A 102 -2.23 5.46 -7.58
CA ARG A 102 -0.82 5.15 -7.30
C ARG A 102 -0.26 4.15 -8.30
N LYS A 103 1.03 4.29 -8.62
CA LYS A 103 1.77 3.42 -9.54
C LYS A 103 2.97 2.79 -8.87
N TRP A 104 3.28 1.58 -9.29
CA TRP A 104 4.53 0.90 -9.00
C TRP A 104 5.66 1.55 -9.80
N VAL A 105 6.78 1.80 -9.14
CA VAL A 105 7.95 2.41 -9.76
C VAL A 105 9.18 1.70 -9.24
N SER A 106 10.12 1.45 -10.15
CA SER A 106 11.44 0.95 -9.78
C SER A 106 12.36 2.15 -9.60
N SER A 107 13.12 2.21 -8.51
CA SER A 107 14.20 3.19 -8.35
C SER A 107 15.54 2.49 -8.10
N PRO A 108 15.97 1.62 -9.03
CA PRO A 108 17.23 0.93 -8.88
C PRO A 108 18.37 1.94 -8.81
N ASN A 109 19.27 1.78 -7.85
CA ASN A 109 20.49 2.57 -7.68
C ASN A 109 20.29 4.05 -7.27
N THR A 110 19.06 4.48 -6.94
CA THR A 110 18.85 5.78 -6.29
C THR A 110 18.88 5.61 -4.78
N LEU A 111 19.85 6.21 -4.11
CA LEU A 111 19.89 6.27 -2.65
C LEU A 111 18.68 7.07 -2.16
N VAL A 112 17.73 6.42 -1.50
CA VAL A 112 16.72 7.15 -0.71
C VAL A 112 17.38 7.52 0.62
N HIS A 113 17.91 8.74 0.69
CA HIS A 113 18.59 9.31 1.86
C HIS A 113 19.68 8.40 2.48
N GLY A 114 20.48 7.70 1.65
CA GLY A 114 21.65 6.94 2.11
C GLY A 114 21.38 5.51 2.61
N LEU A 115 20.16 4.99 2.45
CA LEU A 115 19.80 3.62 2.82
C LEU A 115 19.80 2.68 1.60
N CYS A 116 19.92 1.38 1.88
CA CYS A 116 19.99 0.33 0.85
C CYS A 116 18.76 0.34 -0.07
N LYS A 117 19.06 -0.03 -1.33
CA LYS A 117 18.17 -0.15 -2.49
C LYS A 117 16.83 -0.81 -2.16
N LEU A 118 15.75 -0.20 -2.66
CA LEU A 118 14.40 -0.76 -2.69
C LEU A 118 14.12 -1.26 -4.10
N ASP A 119 13.55 -2.46 -4.18
CA ASP A 119 13.29 -3.08 -5.49
C ASP A 119 12.08 -2.45 -6.18
N LEU A 120 10.98 -2.27 -5.44
CA LEU A 120 9.75 -1.69 -5.97
C LEU A 120 9.11 -0.75 -4.94
N LEU A 121 8.70 0.42 -5.42
CA LEU A 121 8.02 1.44 -4.63
C LEU A 121 6.64 1.69 -5.21
N VAL A 122 5.73 2.17 -4.38
CA VAL A 122 4.45 2.71 -4.84
C VAL A 122 4.39 4.17 -4.47
N VAL A 123 4.09 4.99 -5.46
CA VAL A 123 3.97 6.46 -5.31
C VAL A 123 2.70 6.96 -5.98
N PRO A 124 2.20 8.16 -5.63
CA PRO A 124 1.08 8.78 -6.32
C PRO A 124 1.34 8.92 -7.83
N VAL A 125 0.30 8.74 -8.66
CA VAL A 125 0.41 8.83 -10.14
C VAL A 125 1.05 10.15 -10.59
N ASP A 126 0.61 11.27 -10.00
CA ASP A 126 1.13 12.60 -10.32
C ASP A 126 2.63 12.76 -10.07
N LEU A 127 3.18 11.95 -9.17
CA LEU A 127 4.61 11.90 -8.89
C LEU A 127 5.32 10.94 -9.84
N ALA A 128 4.76 9.74 -10.05
CA ALA A 128 5.30 8.73 -10.97
C ALA A 128 5.57 9.31 -12.37
N ASP A 129 4.62 10.08 -12.91
CA ASP A 129 4.70 10.65 -14.25
C ASP A 129 5.72 11.83 -14.33
N LYS A 130 6.12 12.41 -13.20
CA LYS A 130 7.09 13.53 -13.10
C LYS A 130 8.51 13.08 -12.75
N MET A 131 8.77 11.78 -12.64
CA MET A 131 10.03 11.24 -12.13
C MET A 131 11.24 11.32 -13.07
N ALA A 132 11.16 12.04 -14.18
CA ALA A 132 12.32 12.39 -14.98
C ALA A 132 13.23 13.38 -14.21
N GLY A 133 14.04 12.86 -13.28
CA GLY A 133 15.19 13.58 -12.68
C GLY A 133 15.04 14.09 -11.25
N LYS A 134 13.98 13.76 -10.50
CA LYS A 134 13.86 14.10 -9.07
C LYS A 134 14.01 12.86 -8.17
N PRO A 135 14.79 12.94 -7.08
CA PRO A 135 14.89 11.86 -6.12
C PRO A 135 13.58 11.72 -5.34
N ILE A 136 13.13 10.48 -5.16
CA ILE A 136 11.98 10.14 -4.32
C ILE A 136 12.36 10.31 -2.85
N THR A 137 11.50 10.95 -2.08
CA THR A 137 11.65 11.08 -0.63
C THR A 137 10.79 10.05 0.10
N PHE A 138 11.17 9.70 1.34
CA PHE A 138 10.43 8.72 2.14
C PHE A 138 8.98 9.12 2.46
N GLU A 139 8.66 10.42 2.46
CA GLU A 139 7.29 10.89 2.67
C GLU A 139 6.37 10.60 1.48
N GLU A 140 6.94 10.51 0.28
CA GLU A 140 6.22 10.28 -0.98
C GLU A 140 5.93 8.80 -1.26
N ILE A 141 6.64 7.88 -0.59
CA ILE A 141 6.49 6.44 -0.78
C ILE A 141 5.26 5.95 -0.04
N THR A 142 4.19 5.61 -0.74
CA THR A 142 2.96 5.10 -0.13
C THR A 142 3.14 3.69 0.43
N THR A 143 3.81 2.82 -0.30
CA THR A 143 4.18 1.47 0.14
C THR A 143 5.42 1.00 -0.61
N SER A 144 6.03 -0.09 -0.17
CA SER A 144 7.23 -0.67 -0.77
C SER A 144 7.12 -2.18 -0.86
N CYS A 145 7.78 -2.76 -1.85
CA CYS A 145 7.93 -4.19 -2.00
C CYS A 145 9.40 -4.56 -2.20
N GLU A 146 9.89 -5.43 -1.33
CA GLU A 146 11.21 -6.05 -1.45
C GLU A 146 11.08 -7.37 -2.21
N VAL A 147 11.95 -7.62 -3.19
CA VAL A 147 11.83 -8.77 -4.10
C VAL A 147 13.08 -9.63 -4.03
N LYS A 148 12.93 -10.89 -3.62
CA LYS A 148 13.98 -11.90 -3.77
C LYS A 148 13.59 -12.95 -4.78
N TYR A 149 14.59 -13.36 -5.54
CA TYR A 149 14.41 -14.18 -6.72
C TYR A 149 14.25 -15.68 -6.42
N ALA A 150 14.55 -16.12 -5.20
CA ALA A 150 14.32 -17.49 -4.79
C ALA A 150 13.45 -17.56 -3.54
N ALA A 151 12.54 -18.53 -3.54
CA ALA A 151 11.80 -18.92 -2.35
C ALA A 151 12.72 -19.75 -1.44
N SER A 152 13.37 -19.08 -0.49
CA SER A 152 14.08 -19.75 0.61
C SER A 152 13.79 -19.04 1.93
N THR A 153 13.77 -19.77 3.03
CA THR A 153 13.48 -19.22 4.36
C THR A 153 14.45 -18.10 4.76
N SER A 154 15.74 -18.23 4.41
CA SER A 154 16.75 -17.19 4.66
C SER A 154 16.51 -15.93 3.82
N LEU A 155 16.11 -16.08 2.55
CA LEU A 155 15.79 -14.96 1.68
C LEU A 155 14.49 -14.26 2.12
N CYS A 156 13.45 -15.02 2.49
CA CYS A 156 12.22 -14.48 3.06
C CYS A 156 12.49 -13.65 4.32
N SER A 157 13.30 -14.17 5.25
CA SER A 157 13.69 -13.43 6.44
C SER A 157 14.47 -12.15 6.11
N GLY A 158 15.41 -12.23 5.16
CA GLY A 158 16.19 -11.08 4.69
C GLY A 158 15.33 -10.00 4.04
N ALA A 159 14.38 -10.41 3.18
CA ALA A 159 13.45 -9.52 2.49
C ALA A 159 12.52 -8.81 3.48
N CYS A 160 11.92 -9.55 4.41
CA CYS A 160 11.09 -8.97 5.47
C CYS A 160 11.87 -7.98 6.34
N MET A 161 13.13 -8.27 6.67
CA MET A 161 13.97 -7.35 7.45
C MET A 161 14.28 -6.06 6.68
N GLN A 162 14.57 -6.15 5.37
CA GLN A 162 14.83 -4.99 4.53
C GLN A 162 13.56 -4.14 4.33
N ALA A 163 12.43 -4.78 4.01
CA ALA A 163 11.13 -4.13 3.94
C ALA A 163 10.78 -3.41 5.26
N SER A 164 11.03 -4.06 6.41
CA SER A 164 10.80 -3.47 7.73
C SER A 164 11.69 -2.24 8.01
N LYS A 165 12.96 -2.28 7.60
CA LYS A 165 13.86 -1.12 7.74
C LYS A 165 13.33 0.07 6.97
N ILE A 166 12.89 -0.12 5.73
CA ILE A 166 12.33 0.96 4.92
C ILE A 166 11.00 1.47 5.47
N ALA A 167 10.14 0.55 5.90
CA ALA A 167 8.87 0.89 6.52
C ALA A 167 9.06 1.82 7.73
N LEU A 168 10.09 1.59 8.55
CA LEU A 168 10.44 2.47 9.67
C LEU A 168 10.76 3.90 9.19
N PHE A 169 11.53 4.07 8.12
CA PHE A 169 11.89 5.40 7.61
C PHE A 169 10.70 6.11 6.94
N CYS A 170 9.88 5.39 6.18
CA CYS A 170 8.66 5.95 5.58
C CYS A 170 7.69 6.38 6.67
N MET A 171 7.41 5.50 7.63
CA MET A 171 6.52 5.78 8.76
C MET A 171 7.00 6.96 9.60
N TRP A 172 8.32 7.11 9.79
CA TRP A 172 8.87 8.26 10.52
C TRP A 172 8.60 9.59 9.82
N LYS A 173 8.55 9.59 8.49
CA LYS A 173 8.29 10.78 7.66
C LYS A 173 6.79 11.03 7.45
N GLN A 174 5.99 9.98 7.44
CA GLN A 174 4.54 10.03 7.22
C GLN A 174 3.80 10.12 8.55
N VAL A 175 3.81 11.31 9.15
CA VAL A 175 3.24 11.55 10.49
C VAL A 175 1.71 11.43 10.55
N ASP A 176 1.04 11.50 9.41
CA ASP A 176 -0.40 11.28 9.20
C ASP A 176 -0.76 9.81 8.99
N CYS A 177 0.22 8.90 9.04
CA CYS A 177 0.01 7.48 8.82
C CYS A 177 0.06 6.68 10.14
N CYS A 178 -1.01 5.94 10.43
CA CYS A 178 -1.16 5.10 11.62
C CYS A 178 -0.38 3.78 11.52
N TYR A 179 -0.22 3.24 10.31
CA TYR A 179 0.63 2.09 10.00
C TYR A 179 1.14 2.19 8.57
N TYR A 180 2.36 1.71 8.32
CA TYR A 180 2.92 1.62 6.98
C TYR A 180 2.81 0.18 6.47
N LEU A 181 2.26 -0.03 5.28
CA LEU A 181 2.29 -1.33 4.63
C LEU A 181 3.58 -1.49 3.82
N ALA A 182 4.23 -2.64 3.98
CA ALA A 182 5.31 -3.09 3.12
C ALA A 182 5.05 -4.53 2.70
N PHE A 183 5.69 -4.95 1.61
CA PHE A 183 5.56 -6.28 1.05
C PHE A 183 6.92 -6.91 0.87
N SER A 184 6.97 -8.22 0.99
CA SER A 184 8.11 -9.03 0.60
C SER A 184 7.62 -10.07 -0.40
N LEU A 185 8.27 -10.18 -1.54
CA LEU A 185 8.00 -11.20 -2.54
C LEU A 185 9.26 -12.05 -2.75
N CYS A 186 9.24 -13.29 -2.26
CA CYS A 186 10.35 -14.25 -2.39
C CYS A 186 9.93 -15.41 -3.28
N GLY A 187 10.34 -15.41 -4.55
CA GLY A 187 9.70 -16.29 -5.53
C GLY A 187 8.22 -15.91 -5.67
N SER A 188 7.33 -16.90 -5.56
CA SER A 188 5.87 -16.68 -5.51
C SER A 188 5.35 -16.39 -4.10
N LEU A 189 6.20 -16.44 -3.06
CA LEU A 189 5.77 -16.26 -1.68
C LEU A 189 5.69 -14.78 -1.33
N LEU A 190 4.47 -14.29 -1.21
CA LEU A 190 4.15 -12.94 -0.77
C LEU A 190 3.94 -12.90 0.75
N THR A 191 4.64 -11.98 1.41
CA THR A 191 4.43 -11.65 2.82
C THR A 191 4.03 -10.18 2.93
N ILE A 192 2.96 -9.90 3.67
CA ILE A 192 2.53 -8.55 3.99
C ILE A 192 3.16 -8.17 5.33
N LEU A 193 3.64 -6.94 5.45
CA LEU A 193 4.16 -6.36 6.68
C LEU A 193 3.36 -5.09 6.99
N GLN A 194 2.72 -5.06 8.14
CA GLN A 194 2.06 -3.89 8.68
C GLN A 194 2.94 -3.30 9.78
N TYR A 195 3.66 -2.24 9.45
CA TYR A 195 4.57 -1.57 10.36
C TYR A 195 3.85 -0.52 11.19
N MET A 196 3.82 -0.71 12.50
CA MET A 196 3.31 0.27 13.45
C MET A 196 4.47 0.87 14.25
N ARG A 197 4.22 1.96 15.00
CA ARG A 197 5.23 2.54 15.89
C ARG A 197 5.71 1.57 16.99
N GLY A 198 4.92 0.54 17.30
CA GLY A 198 5.29 -0.55 18.21
C GLY A 198 6.08 -1.69 17.56
N GLY A 199 6.37 -1.62 16.26
CA GLY A 199 7.05 -2.66 15.49
C GLY A 199 6.20 -3.26 14.37
N PRO A 200 6.79 -4.15 13.55
CA PRO A 200 6.10 -4.82 12.46
C PRO A 200 5.19 -5.94 12.94
N ARG A 201 4.01 -6.04 12.35
CA ARG A 201 3.21 -7.27 12.28
C ARG A 201 3.38 -7.87 10.89
N VAL A 202 3.48 -9.19 10.83
CA VAL A 202 3.85 -9.90 9.60
C VAL A 202 2.83 -10.98 9.33
N SER A 203 2.30 -11.05 8.11
CA SER A 203 1.38 -12.11 7.72
C SER A 203 2.10 -13.44 7.58
N PRO A 204 1.38 -14.58 7.66
CA PRO A 204 1.84 -15.80 7.02
C PRO A 204 2.17 -15.56 5.54
N PRO A 205 3.19 -16.22 4.96
CA PRO A 205 3.44 -16.17 3.53
C PRO A 205 2.28 -16.76 2.73
N VAL A 206 1.89 -16.09 1.65
CA VAL A 206 0.85 -16.50 0.71
C VAL A 206 1.50 -16.81 -0.63
N ASP A 207 1.26 -18.01 -1.16
CA ASP A 207 1.71 -18.36 -2.50
C ASP A 207 0.78 -17.72 -3.56
N ILE A 208 1.28 -16.74 -4.29
CA ILE A 208 0.48 -15.98 -5.26
C ILE A 208 0.16 -16.77 -6.52
N ASP A 209 0.87 -17.87 -6.78
CA ASP A 209 0.55 -18.76 -7.89
C ASP A 209 -0.65 -19.65 -7.55
N LEU A 210 -0.79 -20.02 -6.28
CA LEU A 210 -1.96 -20.74 -5.78
C LEU A 210 -3.15 -19.81 -5.49
N HIS A 211 -2.88 -18.54 -5.18
CA HIS A 211 -3.89 -17.55 -4.83
C HIS A 211 -3.78 -16.25 -5.65
N PRO A 212 -3.90 -16.31 -6.99
CA PRO A 212 -3.72 -15.16 -7.87
C PRO A 212 -4.76 -14.06 -7.62
N GLU A 213 -5.99 -14.44 -7.24
CA GLU A 213 -7.04 -13.47 -6.89
C GLU A 213 -6.65 -12.60 -5.69
N PHE A 214 -6.01 -13.19 -4.67
CA PHE A 214 -5.55 -12.45 -3.49
C PHE A 214 -4.50 -11.40 -3.90
N PHE A 215 -3.57 -11.79 -4.77
CA PHE A 215 -2.55 -10.90 -5.30
C PHE A 215 -3.15 -9.75 -6.12
N ILE A 216 -4.08 -10.04 -7.03
CA ILE A 216 -4.76 -9.00 -7.82
C ILE A 216 -5.54 -8.05 -6.91
N ARG A 217 -6.27 -8.57 -5.91
CA ARG A 217 -6.97 -7.73 -4.91
C ARG A 217 -6.00 -6.80 -4.20
N LEU A 218 -4.83 -7.31 -3.81
CA LEU A 218 -3.81 -6.52 -3.14
C LEU A 218 -3.31 -5.37 -4.02
N LEU A 219 -2.98 -5.65 -5.28
CA LEU A 219 -2.52 -4.62 -6.22
C LEU A 219 -3.59 -3.54 -6.42
N LEU A 220 -4.86 -3.93 -6.57
CA LEU A 220 -5.97 -2.99 -6.69
C LEU A 220 -6.19 -2.18 -5.40
N MET A 221 -6.11 -2.81 -4.23
CA MET A 221 -6.21 -2.12 -2.93
C MET A 221 -5.14 -1.03 -2.82
N ILE A 222 -3.91 -1.33 -3.21
CA ILE A 222 -2.77 -0.40 -3.13
C ILE A 222 -2.89 0.73 -4.18
N SER A 223 -3.16 0.38 -5.42
CA SER A 223 -3.08 1.31 -6.55
C SER A 223 -4.34 2.16 -6.74
N VAL A 224 -5.49 1.64 -6.32
CA VAL A 224 -6.82 2.23 -6.60
C VAL A 224 -7.58 2.54 -5.30
N GLY A 225 -7.28 1.82 -4.22
CA GLY A 225 -7.98 1.97 -2.94
C GLY A 225 -7.74 3.30 -2.24
N ASP A 226 -8.64 3.63 -1.32
CA ASP A 226 -8.55 4.85 -0.54
C ASP A 226 -7.34 4.84 0.40
N SER A 227 -6.78 6.03 0.66
CA SER A 227 -5.58 6.17 1.51
C SER A 227 -5.77 5.64 2.93
N HIS A 228 -7.00 5.58 3.46
CA HIS A 228 -7.25 5.03 4.79
C HIS A 228 -7.00 3.52 4.90
N TRP A 229 -7.13 2.76 3.79
CA TRP A 229 -6.72 1.34 3.74
C TRP A 229 -5.21 1.15 3.76
N LEU A 230 -4.45 2.22 3.54
CA LEU A 230 -2.99 2.25 3.60
C LEU A 230 -2.48 2.91 4.89
N GLY A 231 -3.38 3.10 5.86
CA GLY A 231 -3.05 3.62 7.18
C GLY A 231 -3.06 5.14 7.31
N TYR A 232 -3.36 5.90 6.25
CA TYR A 232 -3.47 7.37 6.37
C TYR A 232 -4.72 7.78 7.13
N ASP A 233 -4.55 8.62 8.14
CA ASP A 233 -5.65 9.17 8.92
C ASP A 233 -6.25 10.40 8.20
N PRO A 234 -7.52 10.34 7.75
CA PRO A 234 -8.16 11.45 7.05
C PRO A 234 -8.35 12.69 7.95
N TRP A 235 -8.21 12.54 9.26
CA TRP A 235 -8.33 13.63 10.23
C TRP A 235 -7.03 14.41 10.44
N VAL A 236 -5.92 13.93 9.86
CA VAL A 236 -4.63 14.63 9.86
C VAL A 236 -4.43 15.31 8.51
N THR A 237 -4.43 16.63 8.50
CA THR A 237 -4.34 17.44 7.27
C THR A 237 -3.13 18.37 7.31
N ASP A 238 -2.67 18.79 6.13
CA ASP A 238 -1.64 19.82 6.04
C ASP A 238 -2.22 21.20 6.37
N ALA A 239 -1.50 21.96 7.19
CA ALA A 239 -1.83 23.32 7.56
C ALA A 239 -0.59 24.22 7.43
N VAL A 240 -0.83 25.50 7.15
CA VAL A 240 0.20 26.52 7.11
C VAL A 240 -0.08 27.51 8.24
N ILE A 241 0.81 27.57 9.22
CA ILE A 241 0.72 28.51 10.34
C ILE A 241 1.92 29.46 10.25
N GLY A 242 1.66 30.70 9.83
CA GLY A 242 2.71 31.66 9.47
C GLY A 242 3.56 31.14 8.30
N ASN A 243 4.88 31.10 8.49
CA ASN A 243 5.82 30.57 7.48
C ASN A 243 6.18 29.08 7.67
N ARG A 244 5.42 28.34 8.50
CA ARG A 244 5.69 26.92 8.77
C ARG A 244 4.59 26.04 8.20
N ARG A 245 4.98 24.98 7.49
CA ARG A 245 4.10 23.84 7.19
C ARG A 245 4.06 22.93 8.41
N CYS A 246 2.87 22.59 8.84
CA CYS A 246 2.60 21.72 9.97
C CYS A 246 1.46 20.77 9.65
N LYS A 247 1.36 19.67 10.39
CA LYS A 247 0.19 18.79 10.31
C LYS A 247 -0.80 19.19 11.40
N GLN A 248 -2.06 19.26 11.01
CA GLN A 248 -3.18 19.63 11.84
C GLN A 248 -4.06 18.40 12.07
N VAL A 249 -4.37 18.11 13.33
CA VAL A 249 -5.30 17.02 13.67
C VAL A 249 -6.65 17.62 14.05
N THR A 250 -7.71 17.16 13.38
CA THR A 250 -9.09 17.57 13.67
C THR A 250 -9.76 16.48 14.51
N LEU A 251 -9.87 16.69 15.83
CA LEU A 251 -10.66 15.79 16.67
C LEU A 251 -12.11 16.28 16.72
N HIS A 252 -13.02 15.47 16.18
CA HIS A 252 -14.46 15.67 16.38
C HIS A 252 -14.88 15.00 17.70
N GLY A 253 -15.46 15.78 18.63
CA GLY A 253 -16.10 15.21 19.82
C GLY A 253 -17.27 14.30 19.43
N ASN A 254 -17.41 13.16 20.11
CA ASN A 254 -18.49 12.18 19.86
C ASN A 254 -19.89 12.82 19.96
N ARG A 255 -20.82 12.43 19.08
CA ARG A 255 -22.25 12.48 19.37
C ARG A 255 -22.54 11.51 20.50
N VAL A 256 -22.69 12.01 21.72
CA VAL A 256 -23.43 11.26 22.74
C VAL A 256 -24.89 11.59 22.52
N ALA A 257 -25.60 10.70 21.82
CA ALA A 257 -27.06 10.76 21.78
C ALA A 257 -27.55 10.33 23.17
N PHE A 258 -27.81 11.30 24.05
CA PHE A 258 -28.68 11.05 25.19
C PHE A 258 -30.12 10.95 24.65
N PRO A 259 -30.90 9.94 25.04
CA PRO A 259 -32.28 9.84 24.60
C PRO A 259 -33.11 10.91 25.28
N ALA A 260 -33.80 11.68 24.44
CA ALA A 260 -34.84 12.66 24.75
C ALA A 260 -34.42 13.92 25.53
N ASP A 261 -34.75 15.06 24.91
CA ASP A 261 -34.72 16.42 25.43
C ASP A 261 -33.35 17.08 25.70
N GLY A 262 -33.03 18.05 24.85
CA GLY A 262 -32.08 19.13 25.17
C GLY A 262 -30.96 19.29 24.15
N ASP A 263 -31.04 20.36 23.36
CA ASP A 263 -29.97 21.10 22.68
C ASP A 263 -28.80 20.30 22.07
N ILE A 264 -28.79 20.25 20.73
CA ILE A 264 -27.62 19.86 19.93
C ILE A 264 -26.48 20.84 20.26
N LYS A 265 -25.60 20.48 21.19
CA LYS A 265 -24.39 21.27 21.46
C LYS A 265 -23.44 21.19 20.25
N PRO A 266 -22.82 22.31 19.84
CA PRO A 266 -21.87 22.32 18.73
C PRO A 266 -20.68 21.41 19.03
N VAL A 267 -20.25 20.66 18.02
CA VAL A 267 -19.08 19.76 18.09
C VAL A 267 -17.88 20.59 18.52
N LYS A 268 -17.32 20.27 19.69
CA LYS A 268 -16.06 20.87 20.14
C LYS A 268 -14.94 20.28 19.28
N VAL A 269 -14.59 20.98 18.20
CA VAL A 269 -13.44 20.66 17.37
C VAL A 269 -12.21 21.14 18.12
N THR A 270 -11.34 20.20 18.50
CA THR A 270 -10.03 20.56 19.07
C THR A 270 -8.96 20.31 18.02
N THR A 271 -8.30 21.39 17.63
CA THR A 271 -7.26 21.40 16.62
C THR A 271 -5.89 21.37 17.29
N PHE A 272 -5.06 20.39 16.95
CA PHE A 272 -3.67 20.32 17.41
C PHE A 272 -2.70 20.53 16.25
N THR A 273 -1.61 21.25 16.51
CA THR A 273 -0.50 21.41 15.58
C THR A 273 0.61 20.45 15.96
N LEU A 274 0.97 19.54 15.06
CA LEU A 274 2.10 18.62 15.23
C LEU A 274 3.39 19.35 14.85
N ILE A 275 4.13 19.80 15.86
CA ILE A 275 5.46 20.40 15.72
C ILE A 275 6.48 19.32 16.15
N HIS A 276 6.96 18.55 15.18
CA HIS A 276 7.91 17.42 15.29
C HIS A 276 7.41 16.02 15.75
N PRO A 277 7.99 14.92 15.20
CA PRO A 277 7.45 13.55 15.30
C PRO A 277 7.73 12.84 16.64
N ILE A 278 8.43 13.50 17.57
CA ILE A 278 8.95 12.87 18.81
C ILE A 278 7.81 12.50 19.80
N PHE A 279 6.61 13.03 19.62
CA PHE A 279 5.44 12.66 20.41
C PHE A 279 4.34 12.02 19.57
N MET A 280 4.49 10.72 19.28
CA MET A 280 3.36 9.77 19.30
C MET A 280 3.89 8.38 19.70
N ALA A 281 4.58 8.33 20.84
CA ALA A 281 4.56 7.15 21.70
C ALA A 281 3.45 7.40 22.74
N TYR A 282 2.79 6.33 23.20
CA TYR A 282 1.51 6.29 23.92
C TYR A 282 0.28 6.30 23.01
N GLY A 283 -0.34 5.12 22.96
CA GLY A 283 -1.56 4.90 22.21
C GLY A 283 -2.72 5.77 22.69
N LEU A 284 -3.67 5.95 21.77
CA LEU A 284 -5.06 6.23 22.10
C LEU A 284 -5.78 4.97 22.63
N LYS A 285 -5.05 4.07 23.31
CA LYS A 285 -5.62 3.05 24.19
C LYS A 285 -5.52 3.59 25.62
N GLY A 286 -6.66 4.04 26.13
CA GLY A 286 -6.84 4.37 27.55
C GLY A 286 -6.60 5.83 27.91
N ARG A 287 -7.63 6.67 27.76
CA ARG A 287 -7.89 7.77 28.71
C ARG A 287 -9.40 7.95 28.89
N GLY A 288 -9.88 7.52 30.05
CA GLY A 288 -11.25 7.68 30.51
C GLY A 288 -11.62 6.60 31.52
N THR A 289 -10.97 6.62 32.69
CA THR A 289 -11.67 6.32 33.96
C THR A 289 -12.74 7.38 34.20
#